data_AF-K8XKP1-F1
#
_entry.id   AF-K8XKP1-F1
#
_cell.length_a   1.000
_cell.length_b   1.000
_cell.length_c   1.000
_cell.angle_alpha   90.00
_cell.angle_beta   90.00
_cell.angle_gamma   90.00
#
_symmetry.space_group_name_H-M   'P 1'
#
loop_
_entity.id
_entity.type
_entity.pdbx_description
1 polymer ?
#
loop_
_entity_poly.entity_id
_entity_poly.type
_entity_poly.pdbx_seq_one_letter_code
_entity_poly.pdbx_strand_id
1 'polypeptide(L)'
;MNTPLRGCTGEEITQQLVYPLGVPVDEFSELSELAAHTAKRVRMPYSDLVLHATPGRCRPDVVPEGAVNFAFIGQFAETTRECIFTTEYVGRTMKAAYQLLGSERGVPAVFNSPYDVHALRATTSNKLPRRTGSGAARPRLLRKKLMAKLDATEIGDHLREPKLLSD
;
A
#
# COMPACT_ATOMS: atom_id res chain seq x y z
N MET A 1 -23.13 23.30 5.90
CA MET A 1 -21.81 23.73 5.39
C MET A 1 -21.58 23.12 4.01
N ASN A 2 -21.31 23.93 2.98
CA ASN A 2 -21.06 23.44 1.60
C ASN A 2 -19.82 24.10 0.97
N THR A 3 -18.84 24.46 1.80
CA THR A 3 -17.60 25.12 1.37
C THR A 3 -16.53 24.07 1.07
N PRO A 4 -15.84 24.12 -0.08
CA PRO A 4 -14.69 23.26 -0.34
C PRO A 4 -13.59 23.43 0.72
N LEU A 5 -12.94 22.35 1.15
CA LEU A 5 -11.87 22.36 2.16
C LEU A 5 -10.75 23.38 1.86
N ARG A 6 -10.48 23.66 0.58
CA ARG A 6 -9.48 24.65 0.15
C ARG A 6 -9.74 26.06 0.68
N GLY A 7 -11.02 26.42 0.82
CA GLY A 7 -11.49 27.72 1.28
C GLY A 7 -11.83 27.79 2.77
N CYS A 8 -11.71 26.66 3.50
CA CYS A 8 -12.11 26.60 4.90
C CYS A 8 -11.02 27.13 5.85
N THR A 9 -11.42 27.73 6.97
CA THR A 9 -10.57 28.02 8.13
C THR A 9 -10.33 26.76 8.98
N GLY A 10 -9.41 26.82 9.95
CA GLY A 10 -9.19 25.71 10.90
C GLY A 10 -10.43 25.39 11.74
N GLU A 11 -11.20 26.42 12.09
CA GLU A 11 -12.50 26.31 12.76
C GLU A 11 -13.51 25.57 11.86
N GLU A 12 -13.66 25.98 10.60
CA GLU A 12 -14.63 25.36 9.70
C GLU A 12 -14.29 23.91 9.38
N ILE A 13 -12.99 23.60 9.28
CA ILE A 13 -12.51 22.21 9.14
C ILE A 13 -12.89 21.39 10.36
N THR A 14 -12.79 21.96 11.56
CA THR A 14 -13.14 21.27 12.81
C THR A 14 -14.63 21.01 12.90
N GLN A 15 -15.48 21.99 12.55
CA GLN A 15 -16.94 21.81 12.50
C GLN A 15 -17.34 20.68 11.54
N GLN A 16 -16.72 20.64 10.36
CA GLN A 16 -16.97 19.58 9.38
C GLN A 16 -16.51 18.19 9.88
N LEU A 17 -15.45 18.13 10.69
CA LEU A 17 -14.94 16.88 11.26
C LEU A 17 -15.85 16.35 12.37
N VAL A 18 -16.35 17.20 13.25
CA VAL A 18 -17.16 16.79 14.42
C VAL A 18 -18.62 16.50 14.08
N TYR A 19 -19.14 17.10 13.02
CA TYR A 19 -20.52 16.84 12.55
C TYR A 19 -20.83 15.35 12.29
N PRO A 20 -20.05 14.58 11.50
CA PRO A 20 -20.28 13.15 11.31
C PRO A 20 -20.03 12.31 12.58
N LEU A 21 -19.39 12.86 13.61
CA LEU A 21 -19.20 12.21 14.91
C LEU A 21 -20.43 12.37 15.82
N GLY A 22 -21.44 13.14 15.41
CA GLY A 22 -22.70 13.30 16.14
C GLY A 22 -22.66 14.37 17.24
N VAL A 23 -21.67 15.26 17.22
CA VAL A 23 -21.62 16.40 18.15
C VAL A 23 -22.80 17.34 17.89
N PRO A 24 -23.53 17.82 18.92
CA PRO A 24 -24.62 18.77 18.76
C PRO A 24 -24.15 20.09 18.11
N VAL A 25 -24.94 20.63 17.19
CA VAL A 25 -24.57 21.82 16.39
C VAL A 25 -24.46 23.08 17.26
N ASP A 26 -25.19 23.13 18.36
CA ASP A 26 -25.13 24.20 19.37
C ASP A 26 -23.80 24.24 20.12
N GLU A 27 -23.09 23.12 20.21
CA GLU A 27 -21.76 23.04 20.83
C GLU A 27 -20.61 23.40 19.86
N PHE A 28 -20.92 23.63 18.57
CA PHE A 28 -19.87 23.85 17.56
C PHE A 28 -19.09 25.13 17.80
N SER A 29 -19.73 26.21 18.24
CA SER A 29 -19.07 27.52 18.44
C SER A 29 -17.96 27.41 19.48
N GLU A 30 -18.22 26.77 20.62
CA GLU A 30 -17.26 26.63 21.71
C GLU A 30 -16.06 25.75 21.30
N LEU A 31 -16.34 24.63 20.64
CA LEU A 31 -15.29 23.72 20.13
C LEU A 31 -14.47 24.35 19.01
N SER A 32 -15.10 25.16 18.16
CA SER A 32 -14.48 25.85 17.06
C SER A 32 -13.55 26.97 17.48
N GLU A 33 -13.92 27.75 18.50
CA GLU A 33 -13.06 28.80 19.06
C GLU A 33 -11.77 28.19 19.62
N LEU A 34 -11.87 27.09 20.37
CA LEU A 34 -10.71 26.35 20.86
C LEU A 34 -9.86 25.81 19.69
N ALA A 35 -10.52 25.31 18.64
CA ALA A 35 -9.87 24.79 17.46
C ALA A 35 -9.24 25.87 16.57
N ALA A 36 -9.74 27.11 16.56
CA ALA A 36 -9.14 28.20 15.81
C ALA A 36 -7.68 28.48 16.24
N HIS A 37 -7.35 28.19 17.50
CA HIS A 37 -6.00 28.35 18.05
C HIS A 37 -5.09 27.12 17.85
N THR A 38 -5.66 25.93 17.70
CA THR A 38 -4.93 24.66 17.66
C THR A 38 -4.91 23.99 16.27
N ALA A 39 -5.99 24.14 15.49
CA ALA A 39 -6.15 23.59 14.15
C ALA A 39 -5.52 24.51 13.09
N LYS A 40 -4.22 24.37 12.87
CA LYS A 40 -3.51 25.09 11.80
C LYS A 40 -3.72 24.41 10.45
N ARG A 41 -4.30 25.13 9.50
CA ARG A 41 -4.42 24.67 8.12
C ARG A 41 -3.06 24.75 7.41
N VAL A 42 -2.60 23.61 6.89
CA VAL A 42 -1.40 23.53 6.03
C VAL A 42 -1.85 23.26 4.59
N ARG A 43 -1.26 23.98 3.64
CA ARG A 43 -1.46 23.69 2.20
C ARG A 43 -0.19 23.09 1.64
N MET A 44 -0.30 21.86 1.14
CA MET A 44 0.80 21.15 0.49
C MET A 44 0.45 20.95 -0.98
N PRO A 45 0.88 21.83 -1.90
CA PRO A 45 0.51 21.73 -3.32
C PRO A 45 1.07 20.49 -4.03
N TYR A 46 2.02 19.77 -3.41
CA TYR A 46 2.71 18.62 -3.99
C TYR A 46 2.56 17.33 -3.17
N SER A 47 1.63 17.28 -2.21
CA SER A 47 1.49 16.12 -1.32
C SER A 47 1.11 14.83 -2.06
N ASP A 48 0.40 14.95 -3.18
CA ASP A 48 -0.09 13.86 -4.00
C ASP A 48 0.80 13.59 -5.23
N LEU A 49 1.83 14.41 -5.46
CA LEU A 49 2.69 14.33 -6.66
C LEU A 49 3.31 12.93 -6.84
N VAL A 50 3.62 12.26 -5.74
CA VAL A 50 4.16 10.88 -5.78
C VAL A 50 3.17 9.88 -6.38
N LEU A 51 1.86 10.11 -6.27
CA LEU A 51 0.80 9.23 -6.76
C LEU A 51 0.41 9.52 -8.21
N HIS A 52 0.96 10.57 -8.82
CA HIS A 52 0.65 10.90 -10.21
C HIS A 52 1.17 9.81 -11.12
N ALA A 53 0.33 9.39 -12.07
CA ALA A 53 0.69 8.37 -13.04
C ALA A 53 1.86 8.87 -13.89
N THR A 54 3.01 8.20 -13.77
CA THR A 54 4.19 8.50 -14.56
C THR A 54 4.30 7.53 -15.73
N PRO A 55 4.38 8.00 -16.98
CA PRO A 55 4.62 7.12 -18.13
C PRO A 55 6.05 6.57 -18.07
N GLY A 56 6.19 5.25 -17.99
CA GLY A 56 7.49 4.57 -18.06
C GLY A 56 8.53 5.09 -17.04
N ARG A 57 9.75 5.35 -17.52
CA ARG A 57 10.91 5.80 -16.71
C ARG A 57 10.97 7.33 -16.56
N CYS A 58 9.98 7.93 -15.91
CA CYS A 58 10.04 9.38 -15.58
C CYS A 58 10.85 9.69 -14.32
N ARG A 59 11.29 8.67 -13.58
CA ARG A 59 12.13 8.80 -12.39
C ARG A 59 13.56 8.37 -12.73
N PRO A 60 14.59 9.12 -12.31
CA PRO A 60 15.97 8.72 -12.53
C PRO A 60 16.31 7.50 -11.66
N ASP A 61 17.14 6.60 -12.17
CA ASP A 61 17.70 5.52 -11.35
C ASP A 61 18.48 6.11 -10.16
N VAL A 62 18.51 5.38 -9.03
CA VAL A 62 19.21 5.83 -7.81
C VAL A 62 20.67 6.20 -8.09
N VAL A 63 21.37 5.37 -8.86
CA VAL A 63 22.68 5.69 -9.46
C VAL A 63 22.53 5.54 -10.97
N PRO A 64 22.48 6.65 -11.72
CA PRO A 64 22.39 6.59 -13.18
C PRO A 64 23.59 5.87 -13.81
N GLU A 65 23.37 5.30 -14.99
CA GLU A 65 24.45 4.66 -15.76
C GLU A 65 25.58 5.66 -16.03
N GLY A 66 26.82 5.27 -15.72
CA GLY A 66 28.01 6.11 -15.86
C GLY A 66 28.21 7.16 -14.75
N ALA A 67 27.33 7.23 -13.74
CA ALA A 67 27.54 8.11 -12.60
C ALA A 67 28.74 7.65 -11.75
N VAL A 68 29.70 8.56 -11.54
CA VAL A 68 30.95 8.28 -10.80
C VAL A 68 30.85 8.72 -9.33
N ASN A 69 30.15 9.83 -9.07
CA ASN A 69 30.18 10.50 -7.76
C ASN A 69 28.85 11.14 -7.35
N PHE A 70 27.74 10.83 -8.02
CA PHE A 70 26.44 11.39 -7.71
C PHE A 70 25.32 10.33 -7.77
N ALA A 71 24.25 10.58 -7.02
CA ALA A 71 23.08 9.71 -6.93
C ALA A 71 21.81 10.52 -6.64
N PHE A 72 20.67 9.97 -7.02
CA PHE A 72 19.34 10.46 -6.64
C PHE A 72 18.78 9.61 -5.50
N ILE A 73 18.29 10.25 -4.44
CA ILE A 73 17.74 9.59 -3.26
C ILE A 73 16.33 10.07 -2.95
N GLY A 74 15.60 9.29 -2.15
CA GLY A 74 14.23 9.57 -1.76
C GLY A 74 13.16 9.05 -2.73
N GLN A 75 11.92 9.46 -2.48
CA GLN A 75 10.71 8.89 -3.10
C GLN A 75 10.51 9.16 -4.60
N PHE A 76 11.36 10.01 -5.20
CA PHE A 76 11.32 10.32 -6.63
C PHE A 76 12.45 9.67 -7.44
N ALA A 77 13.37 8.95 -6.79
CA ALA A 77 14.34 8.10 -7.47
C ALA A 77 13.71 6.73 -7.77
N GLU A 78 14.11 6.09 -8.86
CA GLU A 78 13.59 4.80 -9.31
C GLU A 78 14.29 3.64 -8.57
N THR A 79 13.52 2.79 -7.90
CA THR A 79 14.00 1.53 -7.34
C THR A 79 12.98 0.40 -7.56
N THR A 80 13.48 -0.82 -7.63
CA THR A 80 12.69 -2.02 -7.97
C THR A 80 11.68 -2.38 -6.89
N ARG A 81 10.42 -2.61 -7.28
CA ARG A 81 9.31 -3.26 -6.53
C ARG A 81 8.84 -2.60 -5.23
N GLU A 82 9.43 -1.49 -4.80
CA GLU A 82 9.01 -0.82 -3.57
C GLU A 82 7.86 0.17 -3.76
N CYS A 83 7.13 0.38 -2.67
CA CYS A 83 6.08 1.38 -2.60
C CYS A 83 6.66 2.71 -2.15
N ILE A 84 6.56 3.72 -3.01
CA ILE A 84 6.77 5.13 -2.67
C ILE A 84 5.77 5.62 -1.60
N PHE A 85 5.98 6.84 -1.08
CA PHE A 85 5.22 7.39 0.04
C PHE A 85 5.42 6.65 1.37
N THR A 86 6.53 5.91 1.46
CA THR A 86 6.96 5.19 2.66
C THR A 86 8.35 5.64 3.07
N THR A 87 8.64 5.61 4.37
CA THR A 87 9.99 5.85 4.89
C THR A 87 10.96 4.75 4.47
N GLU A 88 10.47 3.52 4.32
CA GLU A 88 11.21 2.35 3.79
C GLU A 88 11.83 2.67 2.43
N TYR A 89 11.06 3.24 1.50
CA TYR A 89 11.54 3.61 0.17
C TYR A 89 12.70 4.59 0.21
N VAL A 90 12.58 5.63 1.05
CA VAL A 90 13.65 6.61 1.26
C VAL A 90 14.88 5.93 1.84
N GLY A 91 14.70 5.08 2.86
CA GLY A 91 15.78 4.30 3.44
C GLY A 91 16.47 3.40 2.41
N ARG A 92 15.71 2.76 1.51
CA ARG A 92 16.27 1.86 0.49
C ARG A 92 17.11 2.55 -0.56
N THR A 93 16.93 3.85 -0.77
CA THR A 93 17.87 4.63 -1.60
C THR A 93 19.29 4.67 -1.02
N MET A 94 19.53 4.07 0.16
CA MET A 94 20.87 3.65 0.63
C MET A 94 21.66 2.84 -0.40
N LYS A 95 21.00 2.20 -1.38
CA LYS A 95 21.65 1.61 -2.57
C LYS A 95 22.69 2.55 -3.19
N ALA A 96 22.45 3.86 -3.18
CA ALA A 96 23.41 4.87 -3.64
C ALA A 96 24.76 4.78 -2.94
N ALA A 97 24.75 4.75 -1.60
CA ALA A 97 25.98 4.66 -0.81
C ALA A 97 26.70 3.34 -1.06
N TYR A 98 25.95 2.24 -1.18
CA TYR A 98 26.52 0.92 -1.42
C TYR A 98 27.19 0.81 -2.80
N GLN A 99 26.54 1.35 -3.84
CA GLN A 99 27.05 1.34 -5.20
C GLN A 99 28.24 2.29 -5.38
N LEU A 100 28.16 3.53 -4.89
CA LEU A 100 29.21 4.54 -5.09
C LEU A 100 30.45 4.31 -4.21
N LEU A 101 30.30 3.75 -3.01
CA LEU A 101 31.42 3.46 -2.11
C LEU A 101 31.98 2.03 -2.28
N GLY A 102 31.42 1.23 -3.19
CA GLY A 102 31.86 -0.15 -3.42
C GLY A 102 31.70 -1.07 -2.20
N SER A 103 30.58 -0.94 -1.47
CA SER A 103 30.35 -1.78 -0.29
C SER A 103 30.08 -3.24 -0.70
N GLU A 104 30.81 -4.17 -0.09
CA GLU A 104 30.64 -5.62 -0.32
C GLU A 104 29.38 -6.20 0.35
N ARG A 105 28.66 -5.42 1.16
CA ARG A 105 27.46 -5.88 1.85
C ARG A 105 26.25 -5.82 0.92
N GLY A 106 25.43 -6.87 0.90
CA GLY A 106 24.16 -6.84 0.17
C GLY A 106 23.15 -5.88 0.81
N VAL A 107 22.48 -5.07 -0.02
CA VAL A 107 21.26 -4.36 0.39
C VAL A 107 20.12 -5.37 0.48
N PRO A 108 19.35 -5.43 1.57
CA PRO A 108 18.21 -6.33 1.67
C PRO A 108 17.26 -6.18 0.47
N ALA A 109 16.68 -7.28 0.01
CA ALA A 109 15.64 -7.24 -1.04
C ALA A 109 14.30 -6.77 -0.46
N VAL A 110 13.36 -6.38 -1.33
CA VAL A 110 11.98 -6.09 -0.91
C VAL A 110 11.35 -7.39 -0.42
N PHE A 111 10.58 -7.34 0.66
CA PHE A 111 9.96 -8.53 1.22
C PHE A 111 9.20 -9.33 0.15
N ASN A 112 9.51 -10.62 0.05
CA ASN A 112 9.09 -11.47 -1.07
C ASN A 112 7.68 -12.06 -0.91
N SER A 113 6.80 -11.42 -0.12
CA SER A 113 5.41 -11.88 0.05
C SER A 113 4.62 -12.13 -1.24
N PRO A 114 4.80 -11.39 -2.35
CA PRO A 114 4.08 -11.69 -3.59
C PRO A 114 4.50 -13.02 -4.23
N TYR A 115 5.67 -13.55 -3.85
CA TYR A 115 6.21 -14.81 -4.34
C TYR A 115 6.08 -15.95 -3.32
N ASP A 116 5.67 -15.65 -2.09
CA ASP A 116 5.43 -16.65 -1.05
C ASP A 116 4.03 -17.24 -1.20
N VAL A 117 3.98 -18.55 -1.50
CA VAL A 117 2.73 -19.30 -1.66
C VAL A 117 1.86 -19.28 -0.41
N HIS A 118 2.44 -19.21 0.79
CA HIS A 118 1.69 -19.15 2.04
C HIS A 118 1.03 -17.77 2.21
N ALA A 119 1.73 -16.70 1.87
CA ALA A 119 1.19 -15.34 1.89
C ALA A 119 0.07 -15.17 0.86
N LEU A 120 0.24 -15.71 -0.35
CA LEU A 120 -0.78 -15.71 -1.40
C LEU A 120 -2.03 -16.49 -0.95
N ARG A 121 -1.83 -17.65 -0.34
CA ARG A 121 -2.88 -18.51 0.19
C ARG A 121 -3.69 -17.81 1.28
N ALA A 122 -3.02 -17.23 2.27
CA ALA A 122 -3.66 -16.47 3.34
C ALA A 122 -4.44 -15.26 2.79
N THR A 123 -3.84 -14.52 1.86
CA THR A 123 -4.49 -13.37 1.20
C THR A 123 -5.75 -13.79 0.46
N THR A 124 -5.67 -14.89 -0.30
CA THR A 124 -6.80 -15.46 -1.05
C THR A 124 -7.94 -15.83 -0.09
N SER A 125 -7.65 -16.47 1.04
CA SER A 125 -8.66 -16.87 2.03
C SER A 125 -9.34 -15.68 2.72
N ASN A 126 -8.59 -14.59 2.95
CA ASN A 126 -9.11 -13.40 3.63
C ASN A 126 -9.84 -12.43 2.69
N LYS A 127 -9.44 -12.36 1.42
CA LYS A 127 -9.97 -11.39 0.44
C LYS A 127 -11.12 -11.94 -0.40
N LEU A 128 -11.15 -13.23 -0.71
CA LEU A 128 -12.29 -13.78 -1.43
C LEU A 128 -13.50 -13.93 -0.49
N PRO A 129 -14.70 -13.54 -0.92
CA PRO A 129 -15.90 -13.86 -0.17
C PRO A 129 -15.94 -15.38 0.05
N ARG A 130 -16.18 -15.79 1.29
CA ARG A 130 -16.17 -17.18 1.79
C ARG A 130 -17.09 -18.15 1.00
N ARG A 131 -17.83 -17.63 0.02
CA ARG A 131 -18.80 -18.31 -0.84
C ARG A 131 -18.28 -18.74 -2.21
N THR A 132 -17.00 -18.54 -2.51
CA THR A 132 -16.36 -19.13 -3.72
C THR A 132 -15.39 -20.25 -3.37
N GLY A 133 -15.69 -21.03 -2.32
CA GLY A 133 -15.24 -22.42 -2.31
C GLY A 133 -15.81 -23.08 -3.56
N SER A 134 -14.96 -23.35 -4.56
CA SER A 134 -15.27 -24.23 -5.69
C SER A 134 -16.40 -23.81 -6.66
N GLY A 135 -16.73 -22.52 -6.73
CA GLY A 135 -17.85 -21.99 -7.53
C GLY A 135 -17.50 -21.51 -8.95
N ALA A 136 -16.29 -21.76 -9.46
CA ALA A 136 -16.10 -21.64 -10.90
C ALA A 136 -16.98 -22.71 -11.56
N ALA A 137 -17.87 -22.31 -12.47
CA ALA A 137 -18.73 -23.18 -13.27
C ALA A 137 -17.89 -24.12 -14.16
N ARG A 138 -17.19 -25.08 -13.53
CA ARG A 138 -16.40 -26.11 -14.18
C ARG A 138 -17.22 -27.40 -14.22
N PRO A 139 -17.18 -28.17 -15.32
CA PRO A 139 -17.86 -29.44 -15.41
C PRO A 139 -17.51 -30.36 -14.23
N ARG A 140 -18.51 -31.00 -13.61
CA ARG A 140 -18.36 -31.83 -12.39
C ARG A 140 -17.24 -32.88 -12.50
N LEU A 141 -17.07 -33.48 -13.67
CA LEU A 141 -16.01 -34.46 -13.97
C LEU A 141 -14.60 -33.87 -13.86
N LEU A 142 -14.39 -32.65 -14.36
CA LEU A 142 -13.09 -31.98 -14.32
C LEU A 142 -12.73 -31.60 -12.88
N ARG A 143 -13.71 -31.15 -12.10
CA ARG A 143 -13.53 -30.89 -10.67
C ARG A 143 -13.17 -32.15 -9.89
N LYS A 144 -13.86 -33.27 -10.13
CA LYS A 144 -13.56 -34.56 -9.45
C LYS A 144 -12.16 -35.07 -9.76
N LYS A 145 -11.72 -35.01 -11.03
CA LYS A 145 -10.36 -35.38 -11.44
C LYS A 145 -9.29 -34.46 -10.84
N LEU A 146 -9.58 -33.16 -10.73
CA LEU A 146 -8.66 -32.19 -10.14
C LEU A 146 -8.52 -32.39 -8.62
N MET A 147 -9.63 -32.61 -7.91
CA MET A 147 -9.60 -32.89 -6.47
C MET A 147 -8.87 -34.20 -6.18
N ALA A 148 -9.14 -35.28 -6.93
CA ALA A 148 -8.42 -36.53 -6.79
C ALA A 148 -6.89 -36.40 -6.99
N LYS A 149 -6.45 -35.47 -7.86
CA LYS A 149 -5.01 -35.17 -8.04
C LYS A 149 -4.44 -34.31 -6.91
N LEU A 150 -5.22 -33.37 -6.38
CA LEU A 150 -4.82 -32.52 -5.26
C LEU A 150 -4.72 -33.33 -3.97
N ASP A 151 -5.67 -34.23 -3.72
CA ASP A 151 -5.73 -35.10 -2.54
C ASP A 151 -4.59 -36.14 -2.52
N ALA A 152 -4.03 -36.46 -3.69
CA ALA A 152 -2.86 -37.32 -3.81
C ALA A 152 -1.54 -36.60 -3.50
N THR A 153 -1.57 -35.32 -3.14
CA THR A 153 -0.37 -34.48 -2.91
C THR A 153 -0.51 -33.62 -1.66
N GLU A 154 0.62 -33.17 -1.09
CA GLU A 154 0.67 -32.24 0.04
C GLU A 154 0.01 -30.87 -0.26
N ILE A 155 -0.16 -30.54 -1.55
CA ILE A 155 -0.87 -29.33 -1.98
C ILE A 155 -2.33 -29.36 -1.52
N GLY A 156 -2.97 -30.53 -1.47
CA GLY A 156 -4.34 -30.68 -0.98
C GLY A 156 -4.47 -30.23 0.47
N ASP A 157 -3.58 -30.71 1.34
CA ASP A 157 -3.58 -30.40 2.76
C ASP A 157 -3.26 -28.92 3.01
N HIS A 158 -2.28 -28.40 2.29
CA HIS A 158 -1.98 -26.98 2.31
C HIS A 158 -3.16 -26.12 1.84
N LEU A 159 -4.02 -26.54 0.92
CA LEU A 159 -5.18 -25.75 0.52
C LEU A 159 -6.38 -25.87 1.48
N ARG A 160 -6.41 -26.90 2.33
CA ARG A 160 -7.42 -27.10 3.39
C ARG A 160 -7.16 -26.28 4.65
N GLU A 161 -5.90 -26.16 5.09
CA GLU A 161 -5.49 -25.32 6.22
C GLU A 161 -6.13 -23.91 6.24
N PRO A 162 -6.05 -23.11 5.15
CA PRO A 162 -6.67 -21.78 5.05
C PRO A 162 -8.17 -21.82 4.71
N LYS A 163 -8.79 -23.01 4.66
CA LYS A 163 -10.18 -23.25 4.24
C LYS A 163 -10.50 -22.78 2.80
N LEU A 164 -9.53 -22.88 1.89
CA LEU A 164 -9.74 -22.55 0.46
C LEU A 164 -10.44 -23.69 -0.30
N LEU A 165 -10.21 -24.93 0.13
CA LEU A 165 -10.99 -26.08 -0.28
C LEU A 165 -11.96 -26.45 0.86
N SER A 166 -13.21 -26.73 0.49
CA SER A 166 -14.14 -27.43 1.35
C SER A 166 -13.87 -28.93 1.26
N ASP A 167 -14.08 -29.63 2.38
CA ASP A 167 -14.17 -31.09 2.37
C ASP A 167 -15.27 -31.60 1.41
#